data_AF-A0A4W4FW18-F1
#
_entry.id   AF-A0A4W4FW18-F1
#
_cell.length_a   1.000
_cell.length_b   1.000
_cell.length_c   1.000
_cell.angle_alpha   90.00
_cell.angle_beta   90.00
_cell.angle_gamma   90.00
#
_symmetry.space_group_name_H-M   'P 1'
#
loop_
_entity.id
_entity.type
_entity.pdbx_description
1 polymer ?
#
loop_
_entity_poly.entity_id
_entity_poly.type
_entity_poly.pdbx_seq_one_letter_code
_entity_poly.pdbx_strand_id
1 'polypeptide(L)'
;MLLHIHHRAPTSFPIEGVAQEEFKTHESKQEHLYDRAARTIQRAWNKHVDIAVFKYIKSLVSFHSQGDPRLLLKYVNPKEADLLDAASGVFIRFRLGGLTFPPSIYYKIFTHRPVVDLCASSPKDYTHAGQKRPVPRQIHNGHLLAHDDRSGWYYRVENNGWRLLSDTSNKRTQFHHCKIHRRQDAERRRKLRKIEWMKKMYDEGTLHACTEHREAALLVENSTQGMITCTMQLNMMISSFSKMHAVIKIKLFYLLNTGKQSGGHLPHPSPPPNSTYISSLD
;
A
#
# COMPACT_ATOMS: atom_id res chain seq x y z
N MET A 1 57.35 -93.37 7.22
CA MET A 1 56.69 -92.69 8.36
C MET A 1 56.41 -91.25 7.92
N LEU A 2 55.13 -90.91 7.75
CA LEU A 2 54.66 -89.64 7.18
C LEU A 2 54.81 -88.47 8.16
N LEU A 3 55.37 -87.36 7.69
CA LEU A 3 55.30 -86.04 8.33
C LEU A 3 53.90 -85.44 8.11
N HIS A 4 53.10 -85.30 9.16
CA HIS A 4 51.82 -84.57 9.12
C HIS A 4 52.05 -83.11 9.54
N ILE A 5 52.09 -82.21 8.56
CA ILE A 5 52.07 -80.76 8.76
C ILE A 5 50.62 -80.36 9.00
N HIS A 6 50.28 -79.94 10.21
CA HIS A 6 48.98 -79.34 10.49
C HIS A 6 48.94 -77.90 9.96
N HIS A 7 48.24 -77.69 8.84
CA HIS A 7 47.81 -76.35 8.43
C HIS A 7 46.70 -75.87 9.37
N ARG A 8 47.02 -74.90 10.23
CA ARG A 8 46.02 -74.17 11.01
C ARG A 8 45.34 -73.15 10.08
N ALA A 9 44.07 -73.37 9.76
CA ALA A 9 43.26 -72.38 9.07
C ALA A 9 43.15 -71.10 9.93
N PRO A 10 43.24 -69.88 9.35
CA PRO A 10 42.99 -68.67 10.08
C PRO A 10 41.49 -68.60 10.38
N THR A 11 41.12 -68.83 11.63
CA THR A 11 39.79 -68.51 12.15
C THR A 11 39.66 -67.00 12.14
N SER A 12 39.07 -66.44 11.09
CA SER A 12 38.60 -65.06 11.09
C SER A 12 37.43 -64.99 12.08
N PHE A 13 37.70 -64.54 13.30
CA PHE A 13 36.64 -64.12 14.20
C PHE A 13 35.88 -62.95 13.54
N PRO A 14 34.54 -62.98 13.48
CA PRO A 14 33.78 -61.81 13.08
C PRO A 14 34.11 -60.67 14.06
N ILE A 15 34.62 -59.57 13.54
CA ILE A 15 34.92 -58.37 14.32
C ILE A 15 33.59 -57.86 14.87
N GLU A 16 33.33 -58.05 16.17
CA GLU A 16 32.11 -57.64 16.87
C GLU A 16 31.75 -56.16 16.64
N GLY A 17 32.75 -55.31 16.37
CA GLY A 17 32.53 -53.90 16.04
C GLY A 17 31.81 -53.64 14.70
N VAL A 18 32.01 -54.49 13.69
CA VAL A 18 31.38 -54.30 12.36
C VAL A 18 29.90 -54.67 12.41
N ALA A 19 29.55 -55.74 13.13
CA ALA A 19 28.16 -56.14 13.32
C ALA A 19 27.36 -55.11 14.16
N GLN A 20 28.00 -54.48 15.14
CA GLN A 20 27.37 -53.42 15.95
C GLN A 20 27.18 -52.11 15.17
N GLU A 21 28.11 -51.74 14.29
CA GLU A 21 27.95 -50.59 13.38
C GLU A 21 26.89 -50.83 12.31
N GLU A 22 26.83 -52.03 11.72
CA GLU A 22 25.78 -52.40 10.76
C GLU A 22 24.38 -52.41 11.40
N PHE A 23 24.27 -52.89 12.65
CA PHE A 23 23.01 -52.89 13.40
C PHE A 23 22.52 -51.48 13.72
N LYS A 24 23.39 -50.59 14.23
CA LYS A 24 23.07 -49.16 14.43
C LYS A 24 22.69 -48.44 13.14
N THR A 25 23.33 -48.80 12.03
CA THR A 25 23.04 -48.22 10.71
C THR A 25 21.68 -48.69 10.18
N HIS A 26 21.26 -49.91 10.50
CA HIS A 26 19.93 -50.43 10.15
C HIS A 26 18.81 -49.81 10.99
N GLU A 27 19.04 -49.63 12.29
CA GLU A 27 18.09 -49.01 13.22
C GLU A 27 17.84 -47.54 12.88
N SER A 28 18.89 -46.77 12.62
CA SER A 28 18.77 -45.36 12.16
C SER A 28 18.09 -45.23 10.79
N LYS A 29 18.31 -46.19 9.87
CA LYS A 29 17.56 -46.26 8.60
C LYS A 29 16.08 -46.55 8.83
N GLN A 30 15.75 -47.46 9.75
CA GLN A 30 14.36 -47.75 10.11
C GLN A 30 13.67 -46.57 10.77
N GLU A 31 14.33 -45.89 11.71
CA GLU A 31 13.83 -44.66 12.32
C GLU A 31 13.52 -43.61 11.26
N HIS A 32 14.43 -43.38 10.30
CA HIS A 32 14.21 -42.43 9.21
C HIS A 32 13.04 -42.82 8.29
N LEU A 33 12.77 -44.13 8.10
CA LEU A 33 11.61 -44.63 7.35
C LEU A 33 10.30 -44.38 8.12
N TYR A 34 10.29 -44.64 9.43
CA TYR A 34 9.13 -44.33 10.28
C TYR A 34 8.87 -42.84 10.34
N ASP A 35 9.91 -42.02 10.42
CA ASP A 35 9.81 -40.55 10.42
C ASP A 35 9.22 -40.04 9.10
N ARG A 36 9.65 -40.63 7.97
CA ARG A 36 9.11 -40.32 6.64
C ARG A 36 7.65 -40.76 6.51
N ALA A 37 7.29 -41.94 7.02
CA ALA A 37 5.92 -42.43 7.03
C ALA A 37 5.03 -41.53 7.91
N ALA A 38 5.46 -41.18 9.12
CA ALA A 38 4.77 -40.28 10.03
C ALA A 38 4.55 -38.90 9.40
N ARG A 39 5.57 -38.30 8.77
CA ARG A 39 5.42 -37.02 8.03
C ARG A 39 4.42 -37.13 6.89
N THR A 40 4.35 -38.28 6.22
CA THR A 40 3.40 -38.50 5.12
C THR A 40 1.96 -38.54 5.66
N ILE A 41 1.74 -39.27 6.76
CA ILE A 41 0.44 -39.36 7.45
C ILE A 41 0.04 -37.98 7.98
N GLN A 42 0.94 -37.27 8.66
CA GLN A 42 0.69 -35.92 9.19
C GLN A 42 0.38 -34.92 8.09
N ARG A 43 1.11 -34.94 6.96
CA ARG A 43 0.80 -34.08 5.80
C ARG A 43 -0.57 -34.40 5.20
N ALA A 44 -0.92 -35.68 5.09
CA ALA A 44 -2.24 -36.09 4.60
C ALA A 44 -3.36 -35.63 5.54
N TRP A 45 -3.15 -35.76 6.86
CA TRP A 45 -4.07 -35.30 7.88
C TRP A 45 -4.23 -33.77 7.87
N ASN A 46 -3.11 -33.02 7.88
CA ASN A 46 -3.14 -31.56 7.83
C ASN A 46 -3.83 -31.08 6.55
N LYS A 47 -3.55 -31.69 5.39
CA LYS A 47 -4.26 -31.41 4.15
C LYS A 47 -5.77 -31.66 4.27
N HIS A 48 -6.18 -32.75 4.92
CA HIS A 48 -7.59 -33.05 5.15
C HIS A 48 -8.26 -31.98 6.03
N VAL A 49 -7.62 -31.59 7.13
CA VAL A 49 -8.08 -30.53 8.03
C VAL A 49 -8.15 -29.19 7.29
N ASP A 50 -7.13 -28.83 6.53
CA ASP A 50 -7.08 -27.59 5.75
C ASP A 50 -8.20 -27.54 4.71
N ILE A 51 -8.46 -28.65 4.02
CA ILE A 51 -9.57 -28.76 3.07
C ILE A 51 -10.91 -28.61 3.80
N ALA A 52 -11.08 -29.21 4.98
CA ALA A 52 -12.31 -29.10 5.77
C ALA A 52 -12.56 -27.66 6.22
N VAL A 53 -11.54 -26.99 6.78
CA VAL A 53 -11.59 -25.58 7.18
C VAL A 53 -11.90 -24.69 5.99
N PHE A 54 -11.24 -24.90 4.84
CA PHE A 54 -11.51 -24.12 3.63
C PHE A 54 -12.94 -24.31 3.13
N LYS A 55 -13.46 -25.55 3.10
CA LYS A 55 -14.85 -25.84 2.72
C LYS A 55 -15.84 -25.12 3.64
N TYR A 56 -15.58 -25.13 4.93
CA TYR A 56 -16.38 -24.41 5.92
C TYR A 56 -16.37 -22.89 5.70
N ILE A 57 -15.19 -22.28 5.54
CA ILE A 57 -15.07 -20.84 5.26
C ILE A 57 -15.77 -20.49 3.94
N LYS A 58 -15.63 -21.34 2.91
CA LYS A 58 -16.27 -21.16 1.61
C LYS A 58 -17.80 -21.22 1.72
N SER A 59 -18.36 -22.18 2.45
CA SER A 59 -19.81 -22.27 2.65
C SER A 59 -20.32 -21.04 3.42
N LEU A 60 -19.61 -20.64 4.48
CA LEU A 60 -19.93 -19.46 5.27
C LEU A 60 -19.98 -18.21 4.39
N VAL A 61 -18.95 -17.94 3.58
CA VAL A 61 -18.93 -16.78 2.67
C VAL A 61 -20.05 -16.85 1.61
N SER A 62 -20.34 -18.04 1.09
CA SER A 62 -21.38 -18.21 0.07
C SER A 62 -22.79 -17.90 0.59
N PHE A 63 -23.09 -18.30 1.83
CA PHE A 63 -24.37 -18.05 2.49
C PHE A 63 -24.60 -16.55 2.72
N HIS A 64 -23.58 -15.86 3.24
CA HIS A 64 -23.66 -14.42 3.52
C HIS A 64 -23.80 -13.54 2.27
N SER A 65 -23.59 -14.10 1.08
CA SER A 65 -23.78 -13.39 -0.19
C SER A 65 -25.26 -13.27 -0.61
N GLN A 66 -26.18 -13.95 0.08
CA GLN A 66 -27.62 -14.04 -0.29
C GLN A 66 -28.56 -13.29 0.68
N GLY A 67 -28.06 -12.81 1.83
CA GLY A 67 -28.86 -12.14 2.86
C GLY A 67 -28.90 -10.61 2.75
N ASP A 68 -29.65 -9.97 3.65
CA ASP A 68 -29.65 -8.52 3.79
C ASP A 68 -28.26 -8.03 4.28
N PRO A 69 -27.53 -7.24 3.47
CA PRO A 69 -26.22 -6.71 3.83
C PRO A 69 -26.26 -5.84 5.08
N ARG A 70 -27.39 -5.18 5.39
CA ARG A 70 -27.51 -4.36 6.60
C ARG A 70 -27.46 -5.22 7.86
N LEU A 71 -28.18 -6.35 7.88
CA LEU A 71 -28.16 -7.27 9.02
C LEU A 71 -26.78 -7.89 9.21
N LEU A 72 -26.14 -8.31 8.13
CA LEU A 72 -24.79 -8.83 8.14
C LEU A 72 -23.79 -7.80 8.70
N LEU A 73 -23.86 -6.56 8.21
CA LEU A 73 -22.96 -5.51 8.66
C LEU A 73 -23.26 -5.10 10.10
N LYS A 74 -24.48 -5.26 10.61
CA LYS A 74 -24.81 -5.01 12.02
C LYS A 74 -23.97 -5.87 12.98
N TYR A 75 -23.68 -7.11 12.61
CA TYR A 75 -22.82 -8.01 13.40
C TYR A 75 -21.33 -7.70 13.28
N VAL A 76 -20.91 -7.14 12.15
CA VAL A 76 -19.48 -6.86 11.87
C VAL A 76 -19.10 -5.45 12.30
N ASN A 77 -19.85 -4.45 11.85
CA ASN A 77 -19.67 -3.04 12.14
C ASN A 77 -21.03 -2.30 12.14
N PRO A 78 -21.68 -2.14 13.31
CA PRO A 78 -23.01 -1.54 13.40
C PRO A 78 -23.04 -0.08 12.91
N LYS A 79 -21.96 0.68 13.09
CA LYS A 79 -21.90 2.08 12.64
C LYS A 79 -22.03 2.22 11.13
N GLU A 80 -21.45 1.28 10.37
CA GLU A 80 -21.57 1.30 8.93
C GLU A 80 -22.93 0.76 8.47
N ALA A 81 -23.50 -0.19 9.21
CA ALA A 81 -24.84 -0.71 8.93
C ALA A 81 -25.91 0.38 8.99
N ASP A 82 -25.79 1.32 9.93
CA ASP A 82 -26.71 2.44 10.08
C ASP A 82 -26.61 3.46 8.93
N LEU A 83 -25.45 3.53 8.26
CA LEU A 83 -25.24 4.38 7.08
C LEU A 83 -25.77 3.74 5.78
N LEU A 84 -26.16 2.46 5.81
CA LEU A 84 -26.66 1.78 4.63
C LEU A 84 -28.12 2.14 4.37
N ASP A 85 -28.36 2.68 3.19
CA ASP A 85 -29.69 2.98 2.67
C ASP A 85 -30.19 1.87 1.73
N ALA A 86 -31.44 1.46 1.90
CA ALA A 86 -32.10 0.45 1.08
C ALA A 86 -32.27 0.91 -0.38
N ALA A 87 -32.44 2.22 -0.61
CA ALA A 87 -32.52 2.80 -1.95
C ALA A 87 -31.17 2.80 -2.68
N SER A 88 -30.06 2.55 -2.00
CA SER A 88 -28.73 2.43 -2.63
C SER A 88 -28.43 1.05 -3.25
N GLY A 89 -29.24 0.03 -2.94
CA GLY A 89 -29.06 -1.32 -3.51
C GLY A 89 -27.69 -1.90 -3.16
N VAL A 90 -27.35 -1.83 -1.88
CA VAL A 90 -26.04 -2.22 -1.37
C VAL A 90 -25.88 -3.74 -1.41
N PHE A 91 -24.67 -4.23 -1.62
CA PHE A 91 -24.31 -5.62 -1.40
C PHE A 91 -22.86 -5.71 -0.90
N ILE A 92 -22.57 -6.73 -0.08
CA ILE A 92 -21.24 -6.95 0.49
C ILE A 92 -20.59 -8.09 -0.27
N ARG A 93 -19.38 -7.86 -0.78
CA ARG A 93 -18.58 -8.91 -1.39
C ARG A 93 -17.47 -9.31 -0.44
N PHE A 94 -17.32 -10.60 -0.23
CA PHE A 94 -16.23 -11.17 0.53
C PHE A 94 -15.09 -11.67 -0.36
N ARG A 95 -13.88 -11.68 0.20
CA ARG A 95 -12.68 -12.26 -0.39
C ARG A 95 -11.88 -12.99 0.66
N LEU A 96 -11.34 -14.13 0.27
CA LEU A 96 -10.36 -14.85 1.06
C LEU A 96 -8.97 -14.38 0.64
N GLY A 97 -8.12 -14.05 1.59
CA GLY A 97 -6.75 -13.60 1.36
C GLY A 97 -5.88 -13.88 2.58
N GLY A 98 -4.64 -13.39 2.58
CA GLY A 98 -3.67 -13.66 3.65
C GLY A 98 -2.46 -14.45 3.15
N LEU A 99 -1.36 -14.34 3.88
CA LEU A 99 -0.09 -15.00 3.56
C LEU A 99 0.04 -16.37 4.22
N THR A 100 -0.79 -16.64 5.23
CA THR A 100 -0.80 -17.87 6.03
C THR A 100 -2.17 -18.52 5.97
N PHE A 101 -2.21 -19.84 6.13
CA PHE A 101 -3.44 -20.60 6.30
C PHE A 101 -3.81 -20.66 7.80
N PRO A 102 -5.10 -20.57 8.21
CA PRO A 102 -6.32 -20.38 7.40
C PRO A 102 -6.41 -19.00 6.74
N PRO A 103 -7.13 -18.87 5.60
CA PRO A 103 -7.24 -17.60 4.91
C PRO A 103 -8.06 -16.58 5.72
N SER A 104 -7.53 -15.37 5.80
CA SER A 104 -8.19 -14.18 6.33
C SER A 104 -9.34 -13.71 5.44
N ILE A 105 -10.46 -13.34 6.06
CA ILE A 105 -11.67 -12.88 5.36
C ILE A 105 -11.65 -11.35 5.25
N TYR A 106 -11.79 -10.85 4.03
CA TYR A 106 -11.92 -9.43 3.72
C TYR A 106 -13.31 -9.14 3.14
N TYR A 107 -13.84 -7.96 3.41
CA TYR A 107 -15.10 -7.49 2.85
C TYR A 107 -14.96 -6.13 2.18
N LYS A 108 -15.84 -5.87 1.21
CA LYS A 108 -16.03 -4.57 0.60
C LYS A 108 -17.49 -4.35 0.26
N ILE A 109 -17.96 -3.14 0.54
CA ILE A 109 -19.33 -2.70 0.28
C ILE A 109 -19.41 -2.17 -1.15
N PHE A 110 -20.38 -2.65 -1.91
CA PHE A 110 -20.67 -2.23 -3.28
C PHE A 110 -22.13 -1.79 -3.39
N THR A 111 -22.43 -1.01 -4.42
CA THR A 111 -23.80 -0.57 -4.73
C THR A 111 -24.15 -1.01 -6.15
N HIS A 112 -25.32 -1.62 -6.34
CA HIS A 112 -25.82 -1.96 -7.67
C HIS A 112 -26.34 -0.72 -8.39
N ARG A 113 -26.92 0.21 -7.65
CA ARG A 113 -27.49 1.44 -8.21
C ARG A 113 -26.37 2.49 -8.38
N PRO A 114 -26.48 3.35 -9.41
CA PRO A 114 -25.51 4.42 -9.64
C PRO A 114 -25.60 5.43 -8.50
N VAL A 115 -24.57 5.49 -7.67
CA VAL A 115 -24.43 6.49 -6.61
C VAL A 115 -23.45 7.56 -7.09
N VAL A 116 -23.92 8.81 -7.14
CA VAL A 116 -23.09 9.96 -7.47
C VAL A 116 -22.58 10.57 -6.17
N ASP A 117 -21.26 10.61 -6.04
CA ASP A 117 -20.59 11.33 -4.97
C ASP A 117 -20.50 12.81 -5.35
N LEU A 118 -21.42 13.62 -4.81
CA LEU A 118 -21.45 15.08 -5.02
C LEU A 118 -20.14 15.75 -4.58
N CYS A 119 -19.50 15.21 -3.53
CA CYS A 119 -18.23 15.72 -3.01
C CYS A 119 -17.02 15.22 -3.82
N ALA A 120 -17.18 14.34 -4.81
CA ALA A 120 -16.08 13.94 -5.69
C ALA A 120 -15.86 14.92 -6.84
N SER A 121 -16.91 15.63 -7.30
CA SER A 121 -16.88 16.45 -8.51
C SER A 121 -16.53 17.91 -8.25
N SER A 122 -16.64 18.39 -7.01
CA SER A 122 -16.34 19.78 -6.69
C SER A 122 -15.68 19.91 -5.31
N PRO A 123 -14.35 19.69 -5.24
CA PRO A 123 -13.56 19.80 -4.02
C PRO A 123 -13.31 21.26 -3.56
N LYS A 124 -14.08 22.19 -4.14
CA LYS A 124 -13.92 23.63 -3.94
C LYS A 124 -14.30 24.00 -2.52
N ASP A 125 -13.56 24.94 -1.96
CA ASP A 125 -14.02 25.66 -0.79
C ASP A 125 -14.96 26.79 -1.22
N TYR A 126 -16.25 26.53 -1.05
CA TYR A 126 -17.33 27.46 -1.38
C TYR A 126 -17.45 28.63 -0.41
N THR A 127 -16.73 28.59 0.71
CA THR A 127 -16.76 29.66 1.71
C THR A 127 -15.86 30.84 1.31
N HIS A 128 -14.89 30.62 0.41
CA HIS A 128 -14.03 31.68 -0.10
C HIS A 128 -14.79 32.69 -0.97
N ALA A 129 -14.67 33.97 -0.61
CA ALA A 129 -15.35 35.07 -1.28
C ALA A 129 -15.02 35.17 -2.79
N GLY A 130 -13.80 34.78 -3.19
CA GLY A 130 -13.35 34.79 -4.58
C GLY A 130 -13.91 33.66 -5.45
N GLN A 131 -14.53 32.63 -4.87
CA GLN A 131 -15.15 31.51 -5.59
C GLN A 131 -16.67 31.67 -5.76
N LYS A 132 -17.26 32.74 -5.20
CA LYS A 132 -18.66 33.11 -5.46
C LYS A 132 -18.81 33.45 -6.93
N ARG A 133 -19.92 33.02 -7.54
CA ARG A 133 -20.17 33.27 -8.97
C ARG A 133 -20.07 34.78 -9.25
N PRO A 134 -19.24 35.22 -10.20
CA PRO A 134 -19.21 36.61 -10.59
C PRO A 134 -20.61 37.03 -11.06
N VAL A 135 -21.05 38.22 -10.71
CA VAL A 135 -22.33 38.76 -11.18
C VAL A 135 -22.30 38.83 -12.71
N PRO A 136 -23.44 38.68 -13.42
CA PRO A 136 -23.49 38.69 -14.89
C PRO A 136 -22.74 39.87 -15.55
N ARG A 137 -22.71 41.03 -14.88
CA ARG A 137 -21.95 42.22 -15.30
C ARG A 137 -20.43 42.00 -15.42
N GLN A 138 -19.88 41.08 -14.64
CA GLN A 138 -18.45 40.71 -14.63
C GLN A 138 -18.11 39.61 -15.65
N ILE A 139 -19.11 38.93 -16.23
CA ILE A 139 -18.91 37.83 -17.19
C ILE A 139 -18.76 38.37 -18.62
N HIS A 140 -19.48 39.44 -18.95
CA HIS A 140 -19.57 39.96 -20.32
C HIS A 140 -18.43 40.93 -20.70
N ASN A 141 -17.70 41.47 -19.73
CA ASN A 141 -16.54 42.34 -19.98
C ASN A 141 -15.29 41.49 -19.78
N GLY A 142 -14.83 40.87 -20.87
CA GLY A 142 -13.79 39.84 -20.88
C GLY A 142 -12.64 40.13 -19.93
N HIS A 143 -12.53 39.30 -18.88
CA HIS A 143 -11.37 39.32 -18.00
C HIS A 143 -10.72 37.94 -17.94
N LEU A 144 -9.39 37.99 -17.93
CA LEU A 144 -8.42 36.91 -17.92
C LEU A 144 -8.80 35.78 -16.95
N LEU A 145 -8.61 34.53 -17.41
CA LEU A 145 -8.71 33.30 -16.62
C LEU A 145 -7.95 33.47 -15.31
N ALA A 146 -8.67 33.80 -14.23
CA ALA A 146 -8.10 33.90 -12.91
C ALA A 146 -7.46 32.55 -12.58
N HIS A 147 -6.20 32.57 -12.16
CA HIS A 147 -5.50 31.36 -11.75
C HIS A 147 -6.29 30.73 -10.60
N ASP A 148 -6.83 29.52 -10.81
CA ASP A 148 -7.61 28.80 -9.80
C ASP A 148 -6.68 28.42 -8.65
N ASP A 149 -6.67 29.26 -7.61
CA ASP A 149 -5.95 28.97 -6.37
C ASP A 149 -6.66 27.83 -5.65
N ARG A 150 -6.02 26.66 -5.67
CA ARG A 150 -6.53 25.41 -5.10
C ARG A 150 -6.10 25.21 -3.65
N SER A 151 -5.47 26.20 -3.04
CA SER A 151 -4.91 26.16 -1.68
C SER A 151 -5.95 25.83 -0.59
N GLY A 152 -7.21 26.26 -0.75
CA GLY A 152 -8.31 26.00 0.19
C GLY A 152 -9.15 24.76 -0.11
N TRP A 153 -8.90 24.05 -1.22
CA TRP A 153 -9.72 22.90 -1.60
C TRP A 153 -9.58 21.75 -0.60
N TYR A 154 -10.68 21.09 -0.23
CA TYR A 154 -10.58 19.96 0.68
C TYR A 154 -9.91 18.76 0.01
N TYR A 155 -9.03 18.10 0.76
CA TYR A 155 -8.37 16.89 0.31
C TYR A 155 -9.18 15.65 0.69
N ARG A 156 -9.51 14.85 -0.32
CA ARG A 156 -10.21 13.59 -0.09
C ARG A 156 -9.22 12.47 0.20
N VAL A 157 -9.47 11.77 1.31
CA VAL A 157 -8.80 10.52 1.65
C VAL A 157 -9.82 9.40 1.53
N GLU A 158 -9.57 8.46 0.62
CA GLU A 158 -10.43 7.28 0.46
C GLU A 158 -9.97 6.16 1.40
N ASN A 159 -10.92 5.70 2.23
CA ASN A 159 -10.81 4.48 3.02
C ASN A 159 -11.64 3.34 2.40
N ASN A 160 -11.72 3.31 1.06
CA ASN A 160 -12.50 2.33 0.29
C ASN A 160 -11.68 1.08 -0.10
N GLY A 161 -10.74 0.69 0.76
CA GLY A 161 -9.96 -0.53 0.60
C GLY A 161 -10.79 -1.79 0.88
N TRP A 162 -10.19 -2.96 0.63
CA TRP A 162 -10.68 -4.20 1.22
C TRP A 162 -10.45 -4.15 2.73
N ARG A 163 -11.51 -4.29 3.52
CA ARG A 163 -11.44 -4.26 4.98
C ARG A 163 -11.28 -5.67 5.50
N LEU A 164 -10.33 -5.89 6.39
CA LEU A 164 -10.25 -7.18 7.07
C LEU A 164 -11.44 -7.27 8.02
N LEU A 165 -12.07 -8.45 8.12
CA LEU A 165 -13.17 -8.68 9.05
C LEU A 165 -12.75 -8.46 10.53
N SER A 166 -11.43 -8.57 10.82
CA SER A 166 -10.85 -8.59 12.17
C SER A 166 -9.83 -7.49 12.49
N ASP A 167 -9.44 -6.61 11.56
CA ASP A 167 -8.33 -5.65 11.80
C ASP A 167 -8.74 -4.18 11.59
N THR A 168 -8.17 -3.32 12.44
CA THR A 168 -8.44 -1.89 12.63
C THR A 168 -7.48 -0.96 11.87
N SER A 169 -6.60 -1.49 11.01
CA SER A 169 -5.53 -0.70 10.40
C SER A 169 -5.91 -0.07 9.03
N ASN A 170 -6.25 1.23 9.04
CA ASN A 170 -6.64 2.00 7.86
C ASN A 170 -5.44 2.58 7.10
N LYS A 171 -5.01 1.93 6.01
CA LYS A 171 -4.08 2.54 5.03
C LYS A 171 -4.84 3.56 4.18
N ARG A 172 -4.66 4.84 4.52
CA ARG A 172 -5.29 6.00 3.87
C ARG A 172 -4.72 6.21 2.46
N THR A 173 -5.57 6.24 1.45
CA THR A 173 -5.16 6.55 0.07
C THR A 173 -5.68 7.92 -0.34
N GLN A 174 -4.79 8.79 -0.84
CA GLN A 174 -5.18 10.09 -1.37
C GLN A 174 -6.00 9.94 -2.66
N PHE A 175 -7.08 10.72 -2.80
CA PHE A 175 -7.97 10.69 -3.96
C PHE A 175 -8.02 12.05 -4.67
N HIS A 176 -7.84 12.02 -6.00
CA HIS A 176 -7.95 13.19 -6.86
C HIS A 176 -9.31 13.25 -7.57
N HIS A 177 -9.96 14.41 -7.60
CA HIS A 177 -11.30 14.58 -8.22
C HIS A 177 -11.32 14.22 -9.71
N CYS A 178 -10.36 14.72 -10.49
CA CYS A 178 -10.29 14.47 -11.94
C CYS A 178 -9.96 12.99 -12.27
N LYS A 179 -10.78 12.36 -13.11
CA LYS A 179 -10.65 10.95 -13.52
C LYS A 179 -9.36 10.68 -14.30
N ILE A 180 -8.90 11.62 -15.11
CA ILE A 180 -7.66 11.50 -15.89
C ILE A 180 -6.45 11.41 -14.95
N HIS A 181 -6.38 12.31 -13.96
CA HIS A 181 -5.34 12.28 -12.94
C HIS A 181 -5.35 10.97 -12.16
N ARG A 182 -6.53 10.47 -11.76
CA ARG A 182 -6.62 9.17 -11.07
C ARG A 182 -6.12 8.01 -11.93
N ARG A 183 -6.39 8.03 -13.24
CA ARG A 183 -5.89 7.02 -14.18
C ARG A 183 -4.35 7.07 -14.26
N GLN A 184 -3.78 8.27 -14.39
CA GLN A 184 -2.34 8.48 -14.38
C GLN A 184 -1.68 8.04 -13.06
N ASP A 185 -2.28 8.37 -11.91
CA ASP A 185 -1.79 7.97 -10.59
C ASP A 185 -1.85 6.44 -10.39
N ALA A 186 -2.90 5.79 -10.90
CA ALA A 186 -3.00 4.34 -10.89
C ALA A 186 -1.91 3.68 -11.74
N GLU A 187 -1.62 4.23 -12.93
CA GLU A 187 -0.53 3.78 -13.79
C GLU A 187 0.84 4.01 -13.16
N ARG A 188 1.08 5.19 -12.55
CA ARG A 188 2.32 5.48 -11.82
C ARG A 188 2.55 4.48 -10.68
N ARG A 189 1.50 4.18 -9.90
CA ARG A 189 1.57 3.17 -8.84
C ARG A 189 1.80 1.76 -9.38
N ARG A 190 1.25 1.39 -10.55
CA ARG A 190 1.56 0.11 -11.20
C ARG A 190 3.04 0.03 -11.61
N LYS A 191 3.57 1.09 -12.22
CA LYS A 191 4.99 1.17 -12.61
C LYS A 191 5.92 1.06 -11.41
N LEU A 192 5.64 1.80 -10.34
CA LEU A 192 6.42 1.73 -9.09
C LEU A 192 6.41 0.33 -8.48
N ARG A 193 5.23 -0.30 -8.35
CA ARG A 193 5.14 -1.68 -7.87
C ARG A 193 5.89 -2.68 -8.76
N LYS A 194 5.89 -2.47 -10.09
CA LYS A 194 6.68 -3.30 -11.01
C LYS A 194 8.17 -3.13 -10.74
N ILE A 195 8.64 -1.91 -10.53
CA ILE A 195 10.05 -1.63 -10.20
C ILE A 195 10.41 -2.25 -8.85
N GLU A 196 9.61 -2.05 -7.81
CA GLU A 196 9.83 -2.64 -6.48
C GLU A 196 9.84 -4.17 -6.54
N TRP A 197 8.93 -4.77 -7.31
CA TRP A 197 8.91 -6.20 -7.54
C TRP A 197 10.17 -6.70 -8.24
N MET A 198 10.59 -6.04 -9.33
CA MET A 198 11.85 -6.38 -10.00
C MET A 198 13.03 -6.28 -9.04
N LYS A 199 13.16 -5.18 -8.28
CA LYS A 199 14.22 -5.00 -7.29
C LYS A 199 14.28 -6.15 -6.29
N LYS A 200 13.13 -6.50 -5.70
CA LYS A 200 13.03 -7.62 -4.77
C LYS A 200 13.45 -8.95 -5.41
N MET A 201 13.06 -9.20 -6.66
CA MET A 201 13.47 -10.40 -7.41
C MET A 201 14.98 -10.48 -7.64
N TYR A 202 15.65 -9.33 -7.84
CA TYR A 202 17.11 -9.27 -7.94
C TYR A 202 17.77 -9.52 -6.58
N ASP A 203 17.28 -8.87 -5.51
CA ASP A 203 17.83 -9.03 -4.16
C ASP A 203 17.70 -10.47 -3.65
N GLU A 204 16.63 -11.18 -4.02
CA GLU A 204 16.37 -12.58 -3.67
C GLU A 204 17.03 -13.58 -4.64
N GLY A 205 17.83 -13.13 -5.62
CA GLY A 205 18.61 -13.98 -6.54
C GLY A 205 17.78 -14.93 -7.41
N THR A 206 16.46 -14.73 -7.51
CA THR A 206 15.54 -15.71 -8.12
C THR A 206 15.35 -15.49 -9.63
N LEU A 207 16.07 -14.55 -10.23
CA LEU A 207 16.13 -14.31 -11.68
C LEU A 207 17.21 -15.18 -12.35
N HIS A 208 17.32 -16.46 -11.98
CA HIS A 208 17.93 -17.42 -12.90
C HIS A 208 16.93 -17.67 -14.02
N ALA A 209 17.06 -16.91 -15.11
CA ALA A 209 16.50 -17.35 -16.37
C ALA A 209 17.04 -18.75 -16.63
N CYS A 210 16.18 -19.75 -16.85
CA CYS A 210 16.58 -21.01 -17.45
C CYS A 210 17.03 -20.74 -18.89
N THR A 211 18.20 -20.12 -19.04
CA THR A 211 18.89 -19.97 -20.30
C THR A 211 20.12 -20.83 -20.19
N GLU A 212 20.15 -21.90 -20.98
CA GLU A 212 21.24 -22.88 -21.02
C GLU A 212 22.60 -22.24 -21.38
N HIS A 213 22.59 -21.01 -21.90
CA HIS A 213 23.78 -20.23 -22.25
C HIS A 213 24.18 -19.22 -21.17
N ARG A 214 25.32 -19.49 -20.53
CA ARG A 214 25.97 -18.66 -19.49
C ARG A 214 26.24 -17.22 -19.92
N GLU A 215 26.59 -17.00 -21.19
CA GLU A 215 26.89 -15.66 -21.73
C GLU A 215 25.62 -14.81 -21.93
N ALA A 216 24.50 -15.42 -22.32
CA ALA A 216 23.23 -14.73 -22.46
C ALA A 216 22.68 -14.27 -21.09
N ALA A 217 22.87 -15.10 -20.06
CA ALA A 217 22.51 -14.73 -18.69
C ALA A 217 23.31 -13.51 -18.19
N LEU A 218 24.64 -13.51 -18.38
CA LEU A 218 25.51 -12.40 -18.00
C LEU A 218 25.21 -11.10 -18.77
N LEU A 219 24.87 -11.21 -20.07
CA LEU A 219 24.54 -10.04 -20.88
C LEU A 219 23.20 -9.41 -20.45
N VAL A 220 22.20 -10.22 -20.11
CA VAL A 220 20.91 -9.76 -19.58
C VAL A 220 21.09 -9.13 -18.19
N GLU A 221 21.90 -9.74 -17.33
CA GLU A 221 22.24 -9.19 -16.01
C GLU A 221 22.92 -7.82 -16.13
N ASN A 222 23.99 -7.71 -16.92
CA ASN A 222 24.70 -6.46 -17.13
C ASN A 222 23.84 -5.36 -17.78
N SER A 223 23.01 -5.73 -18.77
CA SER A 223 22.10 -4.79 -19.45
C SER A 223 21.01 -4.28 -18.49
N THR A 224 20.50 -5.15 -17.63
CA THR A 224 19.45 -4.78 -16.68
C THR A 224 19.99 -4.00 -15.49
N GLN A 225 21.19 -4.33 -15.00
CA GLN A 225 21.91 -3.53 -13.99
C GLN A 225 22.12 -2.09 -14.48
N GLY A 226 22.53 -1.91 -15.73
CA GLY A 226 22.70 -0.60 -16.37
C GLY A 226 21.40 0.21 -16.49
N MET A 227 20.28 -0.46 -16.79
CA MET A 227 18.97 0.20 -16.78
C MET A 227 18.55 0.61 -15.37
N ILE A 228 18.78 -0.23 -14.37
CA ILE A 228 18.42 0.06 -12.97
C ILE A 228 19.23 1.25 -12.46
N THR A 229 20.54 1.28 -12.66
CA THR A 229 21.40 2.41 -12.26
C THR A 229 20.97 3.70 -12.94
N CYS A 230 20.69 3.67 -14.25
CA CYS A 230 20.19 4.82 -14.99
C CYS A 230 18.85 5.35 -14.44
N THR A 231 17.90 4.47 -14.11
CA THR A 231 16.61 4.88 -13.52
C THR A 231 16.77 5.44 -12.10
N MET A 232 17.69 4.91 -11.29
CA MET A 232 17.98 5.44 -9.96
C MET A 232 18.66 6.81 -10.06
N GLN A 233 19.56 6.99 -11.02
CA GLN A 233 20.22 8.26 -11.28
C GLN A 233 19.23 9.33 -11.77
N LEU A 234 18.30 8.96 -12.66
CA LEU A 234 17.19 9.84 -13.07
C LEU A 234 16.29 10.23 -11.90
N ASN A 235 15.92 9.28 -11.02
CA ASN A 235 15.13 9.60 -9.83
C ASN A 235 15.89 10.49 -8.84
N MET A 236 17.19 10.27 -8.67
CA MET A 236 18.05 11.15 -7.86
C MET A 236 18.16 12.55 -8.49
N MET A 237 18.28 12.65 -9.82
CA MET A 237 18.28 13.92 -10.53
C MET A 237 16.94 14.64 -10.37
N ILE A 238 15.80 13.96 -10.53
CA ILE A 238 14.46 14.57 -10.35
C ILE A 238 14.26 15.08 -8.91
N SER A 239 14.76 14.34 -7.92
CA SER A 239 14.76 14.76 -6.51
C SER A 239 15.66 15.97 -6.26
N SER A 240 16.87 15.97 -6.84
CA SER A 240 17.81 17.09 -6.76
C SER A 240 17.30 18.35 -7.47
N PHE A 241 16.64 18.21 -8.63
CA PHE A 241 15.98 19.32 -9.32
C PHE A 241 14.80 19.86 -8.52
N SER A 242 14.01 19.00 -7.85
CA SER A 242 12.93 19.46 -6.95
C SER A 242 13.48 20.23 -5.74
N LYS A 243 14.60 19.79 -5.16
CA LYS A 243 15.29 20.49 -4.06
C LYS A 243 15.90 21.81 -4.52
N MET A 244 16.56 21.83 -5.67
CA MET A 244 17.09 23.06 -6.29
C MET A 244 15.99 24.08 -6.57
N HIS A 245 14.85 23.63 -7.10
CA HIS A 245 13.70 24.50 -7.38
C HIS A 245 13.08 25.07 -6.09
N ALA A 246 13.09 24.31 -4.99
CA ALA A 246 12.68 24.80 -3.68
C ALA A 246 13.64 25.86 -3.12
N VAL A 247 14.95 25.64 -3.25
CA VAL A 247 15.99 26.60 -2.82
C VAL A 247 15.94 27.89 -3.65
N ILE A 248 15.73 27.79 -4.97
CA ILE A 248 15.57 28.95 -5.85
C ILE A 248 14.31 29.74 -5.46
N LYS A 249 13.18 29.07 -5.20
CA LYS A 249 11.95 29.75 -4.72
C LYS A 249 12.15 30.45 -3.38
N ILE A 250 12.86 29.83 -2.44
CA ILE A 250 13.18 30.44 -1.14
C ILE A 250 14.08 31.66 -1.32
N LYS A 251 15.11 31.57 -2.17
CA LYS A 251 16.04 32.69 -2.42
C LYS A 251 15.37 33.84 -3.18
N LEU A 252 14.47 33.54 -4.12
CA LEU A 252 13.63 34.54 -4.80
C LEU A 252 12.66 35.23 -3.82
N PHE A 253 12.06 34.46 -2.91
CA PHE A 253 11.16 34.98 -1.88
C PHE A 253 11.87 35.91 -0.89
N TYR A 254 13.10 35.58 -0.49
CA TYR A 254 13.90 36.46 0.38
C TYR A 254 14.34 37.73 -0.34
N LEU A 255 14.85 37.64 -1.58
CA LEU A 255 15.27 38.81 -2.37
C LEU A 255 14.11 39.78 -2.70
N LEU A 256 12.90 39.26 -2.91
CA LEU A 256 11.71 40.08 -3.16
C LEU A 256 11.14 40.74 -1.89
N ASN A 257 11.44 40.22 -0.70
CA ASN A 257 10.93 40.74 0.57
C ASN A 257 11.93 41.62 1.34
N THR A 258 13.23 41.55 1.05
CA THR A 258 14.24 42.42 1.69
C THR A 258 14.27 43.86 1.14
N GLY A 259 13.53 44.17 0.08
CA GLY A 259 13.42 45.53 -0.49
C GLY A 259 12.27 46.40 0.06
N LYS A 260 11.48 45.92 1.03
CA LYS A 260 10.26 46.61 1.52
C LYS A 260 10.34 47.17 2.95
N GLN A 261 11.52 47.21 3.57
CA GLN A 261 11.70 47.73 4.93
C GLN A 261 12.63 48.96 4.94
N SER A 262 12.23 50.04 4.26
CA SER A 262 12.79 51.38 4.49
C SER A 262 11.80 52.45 4.01
N GLY A 263 10.76 52.72 4.79
CA GLY A 263 9.83 53.84 4.53
C GLY A 263 9.12 54.21 5.82
N GLY A 264 9.63 55.26 6.47
CA GLY A 264 9.29 55.64 7.85
C GLY A 264 7.84 56.08 8.07
N HIS A 265 7.41 55.90 9.32
CA HIS A 265 6.13 56.30 9.88
C HIS A 265 6.17 57.78 10.31
N LEU A 266 5.24 58.61 9.82
CA LEU A 266 4.94 59.94 10.35
C LEU A 266 3.56 59.91 11.02
N PRO A 267 3.37 60.47 12.23
CA PRO A 267 2.07 60.45 12.91
C PRO A 267 1.20 61.66 12.52
N HIS A 268 -0.11 61.40 12.44
CA HIS A 268 -1.19 62.37 12.22
C HIS A 268 -1.43 63.27 13.46
N PRO A 269 -1.84 64.55 13.30
CA PRO A 269 -2.19 65.43 14.41
C PRO A 269 -3.66 65.29 14.85
N SER A 270 -3.88 65.44 16.16
CA SER A 270 -5.17 65.46 16.87
C SER A 270 -5.94 66.79 16.73
N PRO A 271 -7.27 66.80 16.85
CA PRO A 271 -8.09 68.02 16.75
C PRO A 271 -8.16 68.81 18.09
N PRO A 272 -8.45 70.12 18.07
CA PRO A 272 -8.42 70.99 19.26
C PRO A 272 -9.74 70.99 20.06
N PRO A 273 -9.72 71.44 21.34
CA PRO A 273 -10.88 71.43 22.22
C PRO A 273 -11.73 72.72 22.13
N ASN A 274 -13.03 72.57 22.40
CA ASN A 274 -14.00 73.66 22.52
C ASN A 274 -13.70 74.54 23.75
N SER A 275 -13.58 75.86 23.52
CA SER A 275 -13.50 76.87 24.57
C SER A 275 -14.87 77.53 24.77
N THR A 276 -15.47 77.29 25.92
CA THR A 276 -16.65 78.00 26.42
C THR A 276 -16.14 79.19 27.24
N TYR A 277 -16.46 80.42 26.82
CA TYR A 277 -16.40 81.60 27.69
C TYR A 277 -17.76 82.31 27.65
N ILE A 278 -18.34 82.45 28.84
CA ILE A 278 -19.55 83.22 29.16
C ILE A 278 -19.11 84.62 29.64
N SER A 279 -20.04 85.58 29.56
CA SER A 279 -20.12 86.91 30.23
C SER A 279 -19.45 88.09 29.48
N SER A 280 -20.04 89.28 29.31
CA SER A 280 -21.33 89.92 29.69
C SER A 280 -21.42 91.34 29.08
N LEU A 281 -22.63 91.91 29.07
CA LEU A 281 -23.00 93.36 28.98
C LEU A 281 -22.77 94.05 27.62
N ASP A 282 -23.69 94.81 27.01
CA ASP A 282 -24.88 95.56 27.46
C ASP A 282 -26.14 95.29 26.59
#